data_AF-A0A9Y3RP20-F1
#
_entry.id   AF-A0A9Y3RP20-F1
#
_cell.length_a   1.000
_cell.length_b   1.000
_cell.length_c   1.000
_cell.angle_alpha   90.00
_cell.angle_beta   90.00
_cell.angle_gamma   90.00
#
_symmetry.space_group_name_H-M   'P 1'
#
loop_
_entity.id
_entity.type
_entity.pdbx_description
1 polymer ?
#
loop_
_entity_poly.entity_id
_entity_poly.type
_entity_poly.pdbx_seq_one_letter_code
_entity_poly.pdbx_strand_id
1 'polypeptide(L)'
;VGMFTEVDRARIEEHVSLFGEDVWRHTIVVFTWADVLKKISIERYIRREGKDLQWLLEKCKRRYFLINNCIFGENPQVGHLIEKVEKMVAKEGGHYNPEEAKEKKPVDENRNSSKEAEELGAQPKQNSGVGLSKAREVEALSSE
;
A
#
# COMPACT_ATOMS: atom_id res chain seq x y z
N VAL A 1 10.46 -13.52 -24.42
CA VAL A 1 9.66 -13.34 -23.19
C VAL A 1 9.60 -11.85 -22.94
N GLY A 2 8.40 -11.28 -22.87
CA GLY A 2 8.22 -9.86 -22.55
C GLY A 2 8.51 -9.60 -21.07
N MET A 3 9.05 -8.43 -20.75
CA MET A 3 9.35 -8.06 -19.38
C MET A 3 8.06 -7.82 -18.60
N PHE A 4 8.01 -8.18 -17.32
CA PHE A 4 6.94 -7.73 -16.43
C PHE A 4 7.13 -6.22 -16.14
N THR A 5 6.16 -5.41 -16.56
CA THR A 5 6.26 -3.95 -16.50
C THR A 5 5.37 -3.34 -15.41
N GLU A 6 5.57 -2.06 -15.15
CA GLU A 6 4.68 -1.26 -14.29
C GLU A 6 3.22 -1.33 -14.78
N VAL A 7 2.98 -1.37 -16.08
CA VAL A 7 1.63 -1.45 -16.66
C VAL A 7 0.98 -2.79 -16.29
N ASP A 8 1.74 -3.87 -16.30
CA ASP A 8 1.24 -5.19 -15.90
C ASP A 8 0.92 -5.21 -14.39
N ARG A 9 1.79 -4.62 -13.56
CA ARG A 9 1.52 -4.45 -12.12
C ARG A 9 0.24 -3.66 -11.89
N ALA A 10 0.10 -2.49 -12.50
CA ALA A 10 -1.04 -1.61 -12.29
C ALA A 10 -2.36 -2.29 -12.68
N ARG A 11 -2.37 -3.02 -13.80
CA ARG A 11 -3.56 -3.80 -14.21
C ARG A 11 -3.91 -4.91 -13.22
N ILE A 12 -2.92 -5.65 -12.74
CA ILE A 12 -3.14 -6.72 -11.76
C ILE A 12 -3.65 -6.11 -10.45
N GLU A 13 -3.04 -5.03 -9.98
CA GLU A 13 -3.46 -4.33 -8.77
C GLU A 13 -4.90 -3.83 -8.89
N GLU A 14 -5.26 -3.19 -10.00
CA GLU A 14 -6.61 -2.72 -10.26
C GLU A 14 -7.63 -3.87 -10.20
N HIS A 15 -7.39 -4.97 -10.93
CA HIS A 15 -8.36 -6.06 -11.05
C HIS A 15 -8.48 -6.90 -9.79
N VAL A 16 -7.36 -7.21 -9.13
CA VAL A 16 -7.35 -8.02 -7.93
C VAL A 16 -7.92 -7.23 -6.76
N SER A 17 -7.60 -5.94 -6.64
CA SER A 17 -8.11 -5.11 -5.54
C SER A 17 -9.62 -4.87 -5.58
N LEU A 18 -10.31 -5.16 -6.71
CA LEU A 18 -11.78 -5.17 -6.76
C LEU A 18 -12.41 -6.15 -5.77
N PHE A 19 -11.68 -7.21 -5.41
CA PHE A 19 -12.16 -8.17 -4.43
C PHE A 19 -11.96 -7.67 -3.00
N GLY A 20 -11.15 -6.64 -2.75
CA GLY A 20 -10.78 -6.12 -1.44
C GLY A 20 -9.34 -6.49 -1.04
N GLU A 21 -8.73 -5.74 -0.11
CA GLU A 21 -7.32 -5.95 0.27
C GLU A 21 -7.03 -7.34 0.84
N ASP A 22 -8.02 -7.98 1.47
CA ASP A 22 -7.85 -9.32 2.04
C ASP A 22 -7.66 -10.40 0.95
N VAL A 23 -8.03 -10.17 -0.31
CA VAL A 23 -7.89 -11.16 -1.40
C VAL A 23 -6.43 -11.52 -1.69
N TRP A 24 -5.50 -10.60 -1.45
CA TRP A 24 -4.07 -10.84 -1.64
C TRP A 24 -3.58 -11.97 -0.74
N ARG A 25 -4.25 -12.18 0.41
CA ARG A 25 -4.03 -13.30 1.32
C ARG A 25 -4.46 -14.63 0.72
N HIS A 26 -5.27 -14.68 -0.32
CA HIS A 26 -5.71 -15.91 -1.01
C HIS A 26 -5.23 -16.00 -2.46
N THR A 27 -4.22 -15.22 -2.84
CA THR A 27 -3.68 -15.16 -4.21
C THR A 27 -2.33 -15.87 -4.35
N ILE A 28 -2.15 -16.58 -5.47
CA ILE A 28 -0.90 -17.25 -5.88
C ILE A 28 -0.51 -16.77 -7.28
N VAL A 29 0.75 -16.38 -7.48
CA VAL A 29 1.27 -15.98 -8.80
C VAL A 29 1.71 -17.22 -9.58
N VAL A 30 1.25 -17.41 -10.81
CA VAL A 30 1.61 -18.57 -11.64
C VAL A 30 2.50 -18.17 -12.80
N PHE A 31 3.68 -18.79 -12.89
CA PHE A 31 4.62 -18.63 -14.00
C PHE A 31 4.45 -19.78 -14.99
N THR A 32 3.96 -19.52 -16.19
CA THR A 32 3.62 -20.54 -17.19
C THR A 32 4.74 -20.89 -18.18
N TRP A 33 5.89 -20.23 -18.08
CA TRP A 33 7.03 -20.39 -19.00
C TRP A 33 8.20 -21.15 -18.37
N ALA A 34 7.93 -22.15 -17.54
CA ALA A 34 8.97 -22.89 -16.82
C ALA A 34 10.04 -23.50 -17.75
N ASP A 35 9.72 -23.78 -19.02
CA ASP A 35 10.68 -24.27 -20.00
C ASP A 35 11.79 -23.27 -20.36
N VAL A 36 11.48 -21.97 -20.42
CA VAL A 36 12.50 -20.93 -20.61
C VAL A 36 13.31 -20.74 -19.32
N LEU A 37 12.68 -20.99 -18.16
CA LEU A 37 13.34 -21.01 -16.86
C LEU A 37 14.23 -22.26 -16.63
N LYS A 38 14.22 -23.25 -17.53
CA LYS A 38 15.22 -24.35 -17.47
C LYS A 38 16.66 -23.86 -17.60
N LYS A 39 16.87 -22.71 -18.26
CA LYS A 39 18.20 -22.09 -18.40
C LYS A 39 18.56 -21.13 -17.25
N ILE A 40 17.56 -20.65 -16.51
CA ILE A 40 17.70 -19.62 -15.48
C ILE A 40 16.72 -19.93 -14.35
N SER A 41 17.21 -20.19 -13.14
CA SER A 41 16.33 -20.44 -11.98
C SER A 41 15.32 -19.31 -11.78
N ILE A 42 14.12 -19.64 -11.30
CA ILE A 42 13.05 -18.67 -11.07
C ILE A 42 13.47 -17.55 -10.12
N GLU A 43 14.28 -17.86 -9.11
CA GLU A 43 14.81 -16.88 -8.16
C GLU A 43 15.69 -15.84 -8.86
N ARG A 44 16.49 -16.30 -9.84
CA ARG A 44 17.33 -15.42 -10.65
C ARG A 44 16.50 -14.59 -11.62
N TYR A 45 15.40 -15.14 -12.15
CA TYR A 45 14.43 -14.40 -12.95
C TYR A 45 13.75 -13.30 -12.12
N ILE A 46 13.17 -13.64 -10.97
CA ILE A 46 12.51 -12.70 -10.05
C ILE A 46 13.45 -11.55 -9.65
N ARG A 47 14.73 -11.86 -9.39
CA ARG A 47 15.72 -10.85 -9.05
C ARG A 47 16.02 -9.89 -10.21
N ARG A 48 15.93 -10.36 -11.45
CA ARG A 48 16.24 -9.58 -12.66
C ARG A 48 15.07 -8.74 -13.15
N GLU A 49 13.84 -9.24 -13.01
CA GLU A 49 12.66 -8.61 -13.61
C GLU A 49 12.33 -7.24 -13.02
N GLY A 50 12.80 -6.97 -11.79
CA GLY A 50 12.75 -5.65 -11.18
C GLY A 50 11.71 -5.51 -10.08
N LYS A 51 11.50 -4.26 -9.66
CA LYS A 51 10.73 -3.88 -8.47
C LYS A 51 9.24 -4.24 -8.57
N ASP A 52 8.66 -4.20 -9.76
CA ASP A 52 7.22 -4.36 -9.95
C ASP A 52 6.79 -5.81 -9.74
N LEU A 53 7.55 -6.77 -10.29
CA LEU A 53 7.31 -8.19 -10.02
C LEU A 53 7.57 -8.54 -8.55
N GLN A 54 8.61 -7.95 -7.94
CA GLN A 54 8.92 -8.17 -6.53
C GLN A 54 7.78 -7.66 -5.64
N TRP A 55 7.25 -6.47 -5.91
CA TRP A 55 6.10 -5.92 -5.19
C TRP A 55 4.90 -6.87 -5.26
N LEU A 56 4.58 -7.40 -6.45
CA LEU A 56 3.48 -8.35 -6.63
C LEU A 56 3.69 -9.62 -5.79
N LEU A 57 4.91 -10.16 -5.81
CA LEU A 57 5.22 -11.35 -5.03
C LEU A 57 5.16 -11.09 -3.53
N GLU A 58 5.61 -9.93 -3.05
CA GLU A 58 5.51 -9.56 -1.63
C GLU A 58 4.05 -9.37 -1.20
N LYS A 59 3.20 -8.72 -2.00
CA LYS A 59 1.75 -8.65 -1.78
C LYS A 59 1.14 -10.05 -1.63
N CYS A 60 1.60 -11.01 -2.43
CA CYS A 60 1.18 -12.41 -2.37
C CYS A 60 1.93 -13.26 -1.33
N LYS A 61 2.64 -12.67 -0.34
CA LYS A 61 3.44 -13.39 0.67
C LYS A 61 4.44 -14.39 0.07
N ARG A 62 5.06 -14.01 -1.05
CA ARG A 62 5.99 -14.81 -1.86
C ARG A 62 5.42 -16.14 -2.34
N ARG A 63 4.10 -16.23 -2.51
CA ARG A 63 3.43 -17.41 -3.06
C ARG A 63 3.42 -17.36 -4.57
N TYR A 64 4.20 -18.25 -5.17
CA TYR A 64 4.16 -18.51 -6.59
C TYR A 64 4.22 -20.01 -6.90
N PHE A 65 3.85 -20.34 -8.14
CA PHE A 65 3.90 -21.69 -8.68
C PHE A 65 4.42 -21.65 -10.12
N LEU A 66 5.11 -22.71 -10.54
CA LEU A 66 5.64 -22.83 -11.89
C LEU A 66 4.88 -23.90 -12.64
N ILE A 67 4.39 -23.54 -13.82
CA ILE A 67 3.80 -24.45 -14.79
C ILE A 67 4.74 -24.57 -15.99
N ASN A 68 5.04 -25.82 -16.34
CA ASN A 68 5.68 -26.22 -17.58
C ASN A 68 4.58 -26.67 -18.55
N ASN A 69 4.36 -25.84 -19.59
CA ASN A 69 3.33 -26.02 -20.61
C ASN A 69 3.72 -27.04 -21.70
N CYS A 70 4.92 -27.60 -21.68
CA CYS A 70 5.36 -28.63 -22.62
C CYS A 70 4.99 -30.05 -22.16
N ILE A 71 4.37 -30.22 -20.98
CA ILE A 71 3.90 -31.54 -20.52
C ILE A 71 2.48 -31.77 -21.04
N PHE A 72 2.33 -32.75 -21.92
CA PHE A 72 1.04 -33.20 -22.45
C PHE A 72 0.64 -34.52 -21.78
N GLY A 73 -0.63 -34.67 -21.39
CA GLY A 73 -1.16 -35.86 -20.70
C GLY A 73 -1.40 -35.64 -19.20
N GLU A 74 -1.24 -36.69 -18.39
CA GLU A 74 -1.33 -36.58 -16.93
C GLU A 74 -0.28 -35.59 -16.41
N ASN A 75 -0.76 -34.44 -15.93
CA ASN A 75 0.12 -33.37 -15.48
C ASN A 75 0.12 -33.29 -13.95
N PRO A 76 1.14 -33.86 -13.26
CA PRO A 76 1.22 -33.82 -11.80
C PRO A 76 1.34 -32.40 -11.25
N GLN A 77 1.67 -31.40 -12.09
CA GLN A 77 1.75 -30.00 -11.69
C GLN A 77 0.40 -29.44 -11.26
N VAL A 78 -0.70 -29.91 -11.88
CA VAL A 78 -2.06 -29.47 -11.48
C VAL A 78 -2.34 -29.95 -10.06
N GLY A 79 -2.05 -31.22 -9.76
CA GLY A 79 -2.21 -31.76 -8.40
C GLY A 79 -1.39 -30.98 -7.36
N HIS A 80 -0.13 -30.67 -7.67
CA HIS A 80 0.71 -29.86 -6.78
C HIS A 80 0.21 -28.42 -6.60
N LEU A 81 -0.37 -27.82 -7.65
CA LEU A 81 -0.96 -26.48 -7.55
C LEU A 81 -2.20 -26.52 -6.64
N ILE A 82 -3.07 -27.52 -6.79
CA ILE A 82 -4.25 -27.70 -5.92
C ILE A 82 -3.83 -27.90 -4.48
N GLU A 83 -2.85 -28.77 -4.20
CA GLU A 83 -2.32 -28.97 -2.84
C GLU A 83 -1.78 -27.66 -2.24
N LYS A 84 -1.11 -26.82 -3.07
CA LYS A 84 -0.63 -25.50 -2.64
C LYS A 84 -1.79 -24.55 -2.31
N VAL A 85 -2.87 -24.59 -3.08
CA VAL A 85 -4.09 -23.81 -2.82
C VAL A 85 -4.74 -24.27 -1.51
N GLU A 86 -4.90 -25.58 -1.29
CA GLU A 86 -5.47 -26.11 -0.05
C GLU A 86 -4.66 -25.71 1.18
N LYS A 87 -3.33 -25.84 1.12
CA LYS A 87 -2.43 -25.38 2.20
C LYS A 87 -2.56 -23.87 2.45
N MET A 88 -2.71 -23.08 1.39
CA MET A 88 -2.91 -21.64 1.50
C MET A 88 -4.23 -21.31 2.20
N VAL A 89 -5.34 -21.93 1.76
CA VAL A 89 -6.68 -21.75 2.35
C VAL A 89 -6.66 -22.12 3.84
N ALA A 90 -6.08 -23.27 4.20
CA ALA A 90 -5.96 -23.69 5.59
C ALA A 90 -5.15 -22.70 6.44
N LYS A 91 -4.02 -22.20 5.91
CA LYS A 91 -3.16 -21.24 6.61
C LYS A 91 -3.83 -19.89 6.87
N GLU A 92 -4.70 -19.45 5.97
CA GLU A 92 -5.37 -18.15 6.08
C GLU A 92 -6.68 -18.21 6.87
N GLY A 93 -7.05 -19.38 7.41
CA GLY A 93 -8.22 -19.56 8.26
C GLY A 93 -9.50 -19.96 7.52
N GLY A 94 -9.39 -20.41 6.26
CA GLY A 94 -10.53 -20.84 5.46
C GLY A 94 -10.59 -20.17 4.09
N HIS A 95 -11.71 -20.38 3.41
CA HIS A 95 -11.95 -19.85 2.08
C HIS A 95 -12.07 -18.32 2.10
N TYR A 96 -11.73 -17.71 0.97
CA TYR A 96 -11.96 -16.30 0.76
C TYR A 96 -13.46 -16.00 0.66
N ASN A 97 -13.97 -15.06 1.45
CA ASN A 97 -15.35 -14.57 1.35
C ASN A 97 -15.34 -13.09 0.88
N PRO A 98 -15.77 -12.80 -0.36
CA PRO A 98 -15.78 -11.43 -0.88
C PRO A 98 -16.79 -10.49 -0.18
N GLU A 99 -17.80 -11.01 0.51
CA GLU A 99 -18.79 -10.18 1.19
C GLU A 99 -18.23 -9.62 2.52
N GLU A 100 -17.54 -10.46 3.30
CA GLU A 100 -16.88 -10.04 4.55
C GLU A 100 -15.75 -9.01 4.31
N ALA A 101 -15.13 -9.04 3.13
CA ALA A 101 -14.05 -8.11 2.77
C ALA A 101 -14.55 -6.69 2.45
N LYS A 102 -15.81 -6.53 2.04
CA LYS A 102 -16.40 -5.23 1.65
C LYS A 102 -16.92 -4.40 2.83
N GLU A 103 -17.16 -5.03 3.98
CA GLU A 103 -17.79 -4.40 5.14
C GLU A 103 -16.83 -3.55 5.99
N LYS A 104 -15.51 -3.64 5.76
CA LYS A 104 -14.50 -2.83 6.49
C LYS A 104 -14.31 -1.44 5.85
N LYS A 105 -15.37 -0.66 5.67
CA LYS A 105 -15.21 0.78 5.41
C LYS A 105 -14.95 1.52 6.73
N PRO A 106 -14.00 2.46 6.80
CA PRO A 106 -13.82 3.25 8.00
C PRO A 106 -15.09 4.07 8.24
N VAL A 107 -15.69 3.90 9.42
CA VAL A 107 -16.65 4.85 9.98
C VAL A 107 -15.85 6.11 10.30
N ASP A 108 -16.05 7.16 9.51
CA ASP A 108 -15.52 8.49 9.77
C ASP A 108 -16.22 9.05 11.02
N GLU A 109 -15.67 8.75 12.21
CA GLU A 109 -16.08 9.38 13.46
C GLU A 109 -15.51 10.80 13.51
N ASN A 110 -16.30 11.71 12.95
CA ASN A 110 -16.24 13.16 13.15
C ASN A 110 -16.07 13.51 14.64
N ARG A 111 -14.82 13.67 15.10
CA ARG A 111 -14.51 14.30 16.39
C ARG A 111 -13.98 15.71 16.17
N ASN A 112 -14.95 16.60 16.04
CA ASN A 112 -14.81 18.05 16.14
C ASN A 112 -14.31 18.42 17.55
N SER A 113 -12.99 18.49 17.75
CA SER A 113 -12.41 19.06 18.98
C SER A 113 -12.48 20.58 18.90
N SER A 114 -13.46 21.12 19.61
CA SER A 114 -13.66 22.54 19.92
C SER A 114 -12.34 23.23 20.27
N LYS A 115 -12.00 24.28 19.51
CA LYS A 115 -11.00 25.26 19.91
C LYS A 115 -11.59 26.08 21.07
N GLU A 116 -11.20 25.77 22.29
CA GLU A 116 -11.41 26.67 23.43
C GLU A 116 -10.56 27.93 23.20
N ALA A 117 -11.24 29.04 22.92
CA ALA A 117 -10.66 30.36 22.96
C ALA A 117 -10.52 30.75 24.43
N GLU A 118 -9.31 30.61 24.98
CA GLU A 118 -8.98 31.17 26.28
C GLU A 118 -8.92 32.71 26.13
N GLU A 119 -10.01 33.36 26.55
CA GLU A 119 -10.08 34.80 26.80
C GLU A 119 -9.11 35.18 27.94
N LEU A 120 -7.94 35.71 27.59
CA LEU A 120 -7.11 36.43 28.55
C LEU A 120 -7.37 37.95 28.44
N GLY A 121 -8.39 38.39 29.18
CA GLY A 121 -8.39 39.56 30.06
C GLY A 121 -8.20 40.97 29.48
N ALA A 122 -9.24 41.79 29.58
CA ALA A 122 -9.12 43.25 29.49
C ALA A 122 -9.66 44.00 30.74
N GLN A 123 -8.71 44.57 31.51
CA GLN A 123 -8.67 45.91 32.18
C GLN A 123 -9.60 46.19 33.40
N PRO A 124 -9.38 47.19 34.32
CA PRO A 124 -8.46 48.37 34.29
C PRO A 124 -7.72 48.82 35.61
N LYS A 125 -6.69 49.68 35.43
CA LYS A 125 -6.07 50.79 36.25
C LYS A 125 -6.03 50.79 37.80
N GLN A 126 -4.86 51.16 38.40
CA GLN A 126 -4.59 52.45 39.13
C GLN A 126 -3.11 52.58 39.65
N ASN A 127 -2.54 53.80 39.50
CA ASN A 127 -1.41 54.51 40.19
C ASN A 127 -0.07 53.80 40.52
N SER A 128 1.14 54.39 40.44
CA SER A 128 1.60 55.79 40.43
C SER A 128 3.09 55.83 40.01
N GLY A 129 3.57 56.95 39.45
CA GLY A 129 4.97 57.36 39.68
C GLY A 129 5.87 57.65 38.46
N VAL A 130 5.91 58.93 38.10
CA VAL A 130 7.11 59.72 37.74
C VAL A 130 7.80 59.54 36.37
N GLY A 131 7.74 60.65 35.61
CA GLY A 131 8.82 61.19 34.77
C GLY A 131 8.91 60.61 33.34
N LEU A 132 9.36 61.32 32.32
CA LEU A 132 9.75 62.71 32.07
C LEU A 132 10.15 62.71 30.57
N SER A 133 9.63 63.67 29.79
CA SER A 133 10.14 64.16 28.47
C SER A 133 10.17 63.16 27.28
N LYS A 134 9.41 63.34 26.19
CA LYS A 134 9.41 64.35 25.08
C LYS A 134 10.36 63.98 23.91
N ALA A 135 9.88 64.32 22.69
CA ALA A 135 10.44 64.20 21.32
C ALA A 135 10.08 62.87 20.62
N ARG A 136 9.32 62.78 19.51
CA ARG A 136 9.15 63.53 18.23
C ARG A 136 10.41 63.55 17.35
N GLU A 137 10.40 62.70 16.32
CA GLU A 137 10.63 62.99 14.89
C GLU A 137 10.40 61.67 14.11
N VAL A 138 9.31 61.52 13.34
CA VAL A 138 9.07 61.84 11.92
C VAL A 138 10.18 61.53 10.91
N GLU A 139 9.77 60.75 9.90
CA GLU A 139 10.23 60.74 8.49
C GLU A 139 11.68 60.30 8.21
N ALA A 140 12.02 59.74 7.06
CA ALA A 140 11.32 59.13 5.93
C ALA A 140 12.42 58.60 4.98
N LEU A 141 12.04 57.69 4.08
CA LEU A 141 12.68 57.43 2.77
C LEU A 141 14.13 56.89 2.82
N SER A 142 14.67 56.21 1.83
CA SER A 142 14.23 55.39 0.71
C SER A 142 15.53 54.78 0.22
N SER A 143 15.45 53.56 -0.33
CA SER A 143 16.29 53.05 -1.43
C SER A 143 17.82 53.16 -1.33
N GLU A 144 18.49 52.02 -1.41
CA GLU A 144 19.02 51.49 -2.68
C GLU A 144 19.14 49.97 -2.60
#